data_AF-A0A955NPR2-F1
#
_entry.id   AF-A0A955NPR2-F1
#
_cell.length_a   1.000
_cell.length_b   1.000
_cell.length_c   1.000
_cell.angle_alpha   90.00
_cell.angle_beta   90.00
_cell.angle_gamma   90.00
#
_symmetry.space_group_name_H-M   'P 1'
#
loop_
_entity.id
_entity.type
_entity.pdbx_description
1 polymer ?
#
loop_
_entity_poly.entity_id
_entity_poly.type
_entity_poly.pdbx_seq_one_letter_code
_entity_poly.pdbx_strand_id
1 'polypeptide(L)'
;SGYRFAGWSGDLTGFGNPRSFIMDNDKNIVATFEPLPPLEMVVGNNIGSIVDYTPAWPFWDLFKRARPWLTQNSDGSGGFDSGFGYLIPVDSQGWPTQVPFDPGNGQPDQVVHSLILEVRIPGTYKFIYEGSGTLQFNWNDGNWQSLPTGGTQEFEFSVTNVPGDCWFIIQSTAPPPNHLRNFRVITPGFENADPADPFHPLYVDRLRPFGGIRYMDWGRTNNSTLTSWSNRTLPDSYTQSRGEGVCLEYIALLSNTLMQDAWICIPHPADDNYVRETAKFLRDNLDPSLKIFVEYSNETWNGIFGQTGYVQTQGLANNLSTDSWTAGQYFVGQRSAQIWKIFEEEFGTSAPDRLVKVLATQSSVVAVTNLRLAGLNDPAINPDLVFPDALAIAPYFAGNMTSNDIPPIAPAYPTIDEILDTHMPMAISAVRPEVQAQKAIADTQGWDLICYEGGQHYVGIGAAVNDATLTAVLNGANRDPRMYDRYRTYLDILKEEGVSAYYNFSNVYPPGRYGSWGILEYQDQPIEEAHKYRAIIDWIQANPTGVTEVPGWEFY
;
A
#
# COMPACT_ATOMS: atom_id res chain seq x y z
N SER A 1 -22.68 25.46 -4.24
CA SER A 1 -24.10 25.21 -3.87
C SER A 1 -24.12 24.14 -2.79
N GLY A 2 -24.96 24.27 -1.75
CA GLY A 2 -24.93 23.38 -0.57
C GLY A 2 -25.66 22.04 -0.71
N TYR A 3 -25.81 21.51 -1.93
CA TYR A 3 -26.55 20.27 -2.22
C TYR A 3 -25.81 19.44 -3.28
N ARG A 4 -25.90 18.11 -3.21
CA ARG A 4 -25.37 17.15 -4.22
C ARG A 4 -26.49 16.31 -4.84
N PHE A 5 -26.23 15.78 -6.04
CA PHE A 5 -27.14 14.84 -6.71
C PHE A 5 -27.22 13.53 -5.94
N ALA A 6 -28.44 13.01 -5.72
CA ALA A 6 -28.71 11.81 -4.94
C ALA A 6 -29.37 10.68 -5.75
N GLY A 7 -29.56 10.88 -7.06
CA GLY A 7 -30.07 9.84 -7.98
C GLY A 7 -31.34 10.21 -8.73
N TRP A 8 -31.62 9.40 -9.76
CA TRP A 8 -32.82 9.42 -10.59
C TRP A 8 -33.86 8.44 -10.06
N SER A 9 -35.13 8.81 -10.15
CA SER A 9 -36.27 7.91 -9.90
C SER A 9 -37.42 8.14 -10.89
N GLY A 10 -38.37 7.19 -10.91
CA GLY A 10 -39.46 7.14 -11.89
C GLY A 10 -39.11 6.22 -13.06
N ASP A 11 -39.34 6.67 -14.29
CA ASP A 11 -39.05 5.93 -15.53
C ASP A 11 -37.55 5.92 -15.91
N LEU A 12 -36.73 6.66 -15.14
CA LEU A 12 -35.28 6.59 -15.15
C LEU A 12 -34.80 6.38 -13.71
N THR A 13 -33.93 5.40 -13.49
CA THR A 13 -33.39 5.08 -12.16
C THR A 13 -31.85 5.07 -12.15
N GLY A 14 -31.27 5.18 -10.95
CA GLY A 14 -29.83 5.06 -10.70
C GLY A 14 -29.10 6.40 -10.56
N PHE A 15 -27.77 6.36 -10.58
CA PHE A 15 -26.91 7.50 -10.16
C PHE A 15 -26.12 8.17 -11.29
N GLY A 16 -26.06 7.60 -12.50
CA GLY A 16 -25.28 8.19 -13.60
C GLY A 16 -25.76 9.61 -13.93
N ASN A 17 -24.85 10.56 -14.17
CA ASN A 17 -25.22 11.93 -14.55
C ASN A 17 -24.16 12.55 -15.50
N PRO A 18 -24.49 12.94 -16.75
CA PRO A 18 -25.80 12.95 -17.37
C PRO A 18 -26.27 11.55 -17.78
N ARG A 19 -27.58 11.40 -17.98
CA ARG A 19 -28.20 10.19 -18.51
C ARG A 19 -28.90 10.48 -19.83
N SER A 20 -28.65 9.61 -20.79
CA SER A 20 -29.39 9.57 -22.06
C SER A 20 -30.43 8.46 -21.99
N PHE A 21 -31.64 8.74 -22.45
CA PHE A 21 -32.74 7.78 -22.55
C PHE A 21 -33.58 8.09 -23.78
N ILE A 22 -34.32 7.09 -24.27
CA ILE A 22 -35.16 7.23 -25.45
C ILE A 22 -36.54 7.75 -25.03
N MET A 23 -37.06 8.76 -25.74
CA MET A 23 -38.45 9.21 -25.59
C MET A 23 -39.37 8.43 -26.54
N ASP A 24 -39.87 7.29 -26.09
CA ASP A 24 -40.78 6.38 -26.82
C ASP A 24 -42.22 6.39 -26.28
N ASN A 25 -42.43 6.95 -25.09
CA ASN A 25 -43.73 7.19 -24.46
C ASN A 25 -43.65 8.38 -23.47
N ASP A 26 -44.76 8.74 -22.85
CA ASP A 26 -44.78 9.69 -21.73
C ASP A 26 -43.95 9.11 -20.57
N LYS A 27 -43.05 9.93 -20.00
CA LYS A 27 -42.17 9.53 -18.89
C LYS A 27 -42.24 10.50 -17.72
N ASN A 28 -42.15 9.98 -16.50
CA ASN A 28 -41.98 10.71 -15.26
C ASN A 28 -40.58 10.44 -14.71
N ILE A 29 -39.73 11.48 -14.69
CA ILE A 29 -38.34 11.40 -14.24
C ILE A 29 -38.10 12.45 -13.16
N VAL A 30 -37.57 12.01 -12.02
CA VAL A 30 -37.29 12.87 -10.86
C VAL A 30 -35.80 12.81 -10.54
N ALA A 31 -35.16 13.98 -10.48
CA ALA A 31 -33.82 14.16 -9.94
C ALA A 31 -33.91 14.51 -8.46
N THR A 32 -33.26 13.72 -7.61
CA THR A 32 -33.19 13.99 -6.16
C THR A 32 -31.87 14.69 -5.84
N PHE A 33 -31.92 15.69 -4.96
CA PHE A 33 -30.74 16.37 -4.43
C PHE A 33 -30.82 16.41 -2.91
N GLU A 34 -29.71 16.23 -2.23
CA GLU A 34 -29.60 16.26 -0.77
C GLU A 34 -28.57 17.30 -0.30
N PRO A 35 -28.71 17.88 0.90
CA PRO A 35 -27.73 18.82 1.44
C PRO A 35 -26.33 18.20 1.53
N LEU A 36 -25.29 18.99 1.26
CA LEU A 36 -23.91 18.56 1.51
C LEU A 36 -23.67 18.40 3.02
N PRO A 37 -22.93 17.37 3.46
CA PRO A 37 -22.50 17.25 4.85
C PRO A 37 -21.57 18.42 5.26
N PRO A 38 -21.38 18.65 6.56
CA PRO A 38 -20.33 19.55 7.06
C PRO A 38 -18.98 19.19 6.47
N LEU A 39 -18.12 20.20 6.29
CA LEU A 39 -16.80 20.02 5.73
C LEU A 39 -15.86 19.35 6.76
N GLU A 40 -15.85 18.03 6.72
CA GLU A 40 -14.93 17.16 7.47
C GLU A 40 -14.02 16.44 6.49
N MET A 41 -12.72 16.32 6.85
CA MET A 41 -11.76 15.54 6.07
C MET A 41 -11.10 14.52 6.99
N VAL A 42 -11.36 13.24 6.74
CA VAL A 42 -10.69 12.14 7.44
C VAL A 42 -9.26 12.01 6.91
N VAL A 43 -8.27 11.91 7.80
CA VAL A 43 -6.88 11.66 7.39
C VAL A 43 -6.53 10.20 7.68
N GLY A 44 -6.38 9.44 6.61
CA GLY A 44 -5.86 8.08 6.62
C GLY A 44 -4.38 8.01 6.30
N ASN A 45 -3.84 6.81 6.28
CA ASN A 45 -2.44 6.56 5.96
C ASN A 45 -2.28 5.30 5.12
N ASN A 46 -1.41 5.35 4.13
CA ASN A 46 -0.99 4.18 3.37
C ASN A 46 0.28 3.61 4.03
N ILE A 47 0.28 2.31 4.29
CA ILE A 47 1.35 1.64 5.01
C ILE A 47 2.30 0.93 4.04
N GLY A 48 3.60 1.00 4.33
CA GLY A 48 4.64 0.49 3.45
C GLY A 48 4.70 -1.03 3.37
N SER A 49 5.19 -1.54 2.24
CA SER A 49 5.39 -2.96 1.97
C SER A 49 6.20 -3.67 3.07
N ILE A 50 5.85 -4.93 3.35
CA ILE A 50 6.70 -5.80 4.17
C ILE A 50 7.83 -6.34 3.29
N VAL A 51 9.06 -5.92 3.60
CA VAL A 51 10.33 -6.33 2.99
C VAL A 51 11.39 -6.44 4.08
N ASP A 52 12.46 -7.17 3.80
CA ASP A 52 13.53 -7.39 4.79
C ASP A 52 14.31 -6.12 5.16
N TYR A 53 14.38 -5.14 4.26
CA TYR A 53 15.07 -3.86 4.45
C TYR A 53 14.17 -2.71 4.83
N THR A 54 12.92 -2.97 5.23
CA THR A 54 12.05 -1.91 5.72
C THR A 54 12.45 -1.54 7.16
N PRO A 55 12.58 -0.24 7.49
CA PRO A 55 12.75 0.19 8.87
C PRO A 55 11.43 0.23 9.65
N ALA A 56 10.32 -0.19 9.04
CA ALA A 56 9.12 -0.57 9.77
C ALA A 56 9.29 -1.98 10.36
N TRP A 57 8.86 -2.19 11.60
CA TRP A 57 8.73 -3.51 12.20
C TRP A 57 7.30 -3.75 12.69
N PRO A 58 6.39 -4.12 11.78
CA PRO A 58 5.00 -4.38 12.16
C PRO A 58 4.84 -5.57 13.08
N PHE A 59 5.76 -6.54 13.02
CA PHE A 59 5.67 -7.80 13.76
C PHE A 59 6.74 -7.90 14.83
N TRP A 60 6.40 -8.46 16.00
CA TRP A 60 7.39 -8.79 17.03
C TRP A 60 8.20 -10.05 16.70
N ASP A 61 7.68 -10.93 15.85
CA ASP A 61 8.44 -11.99 15.19
C ASP A 61 9.07 -11.42 13.91
N LEU A 62 10.36 -11.09 13.97
CA LEU A 62 11.06 -10.49 12.83
C LEU A 62 11.17 -11.44 11.63
N PHE A 63 11.02 -12.75 11.83
CA PHE A 63 11.08 -13.69 10.70
C PHE A 63 9.87 -13.53 9.76
N LYS A 64 8.75 -12.97 10.25
CA LYS A 64 7.59 -12.64 9.41
C LYS A 64 7.88 -11.58 8.35
N ARG A 65 8.98 -10.82 8.48
CA ARG A 65 9.45 -9.89 7.43
C ARG A 65 10.69 -10.38 6.69
N ALA A 66 11.14 -11.61 6.93
CA ALA A 66 12.30 -12.17 6.27
C ALA A 66 12.13 -12.16 4.75
N ARG A 67 13.22 -11.88 4.03
CA ARG A 67 13.25 -11.92 2.57
C ARG A 67 12.78 -13.31 2.10
N PRO A 68 11.97 -13.41 1.03
CA PRO A 68 11.68 -14.71 0.45
C PRO A 68 12.97 -15.50 0.17
N TRP A 69 12.90 -16.83 0.25
CA TRP A 69 14.08 -17.67 0.05
C TRP A 69 14.79 -17.36 -1.26
N LEU A 70 16.09 -17.11 -1.15
CA LEU A 70 17.02 -16.97 -2.27
C LEU A 70 17.86 -18.24 -2.38
N THR A 71 18.57 -18.42 -3.50
CA THR A 71 19.39 -19.61 -3.74
C THR A 71 20.84 -19.26 -3.96
N GLN A 72 21.75 -20.16 -3.59
CA GLN A 72 23.18 -20.07 -3.88
C GLN A 72 23.71 -21.42 -4.36
N ASN A 73 24.74 -21.42 -5.21
CA ASN A 73 25.40 -22.66 -5.58
C ASN A 73 26.06 -23.27 -4.34
N SER A 74 25.81 -24.56 -4.10
CA SER A 74 26.35 -25.32 -2.96
C SER A 74 27.87 -25.42 -2.95
N ASP A 75 28.51 -25.27 -4.11
CA ASP A 75 29.97 -25.20 -4.26
C ASP A 75 30.57 -23.82 -3.96
N GLY A 76 29.73 -22.84 -3.64
CA GLY A 76 30.12 -21.46 -3.31
C GLY A 76 30.44 -20.58 -4.53
N SER A 77 30.23 -21.07 -5.75
CA SER A 77 30.40 -20.27 -6.97
C SER A 77 29.19 -19.34 -7.23
N GLY A 78 29.34 -18.38 -8.13
CA GLY A 78 28.24 -17.52 -8.58
C GLY A 78 28.01 -16.27 -7.72
N GLY A 79 26.82 -15.70 -7.87
CA GLY A 79 26.41 -14.46 -7.20
C GLY A 79 25.72 -14.69 -5.85
N PHE A 80 25.31 -13.59 -5.22
CA PHE A 80 24.57 -13.63 -3.96
C PHE A 80 23.25 -14.41 -4.06
N ASP A 81 22.53 -14.24 -5.17
CA ASP A 81 21.37 -15.04 -5.54
C ASP A 81 21.64 -15.67 -6.92
N SER A 82 21.51 -16.99 -7.01
CA SER A 82 21.66 -17.75 -8.26
C SER A 82 20.40 -17.73 -9.13
N GLY A 83 19.27 -17.23 -8.62
CA GLY A 83 18.04 -17.01 -9.38
C GLY A 83 17.17 -18.26 -9.56
N PHE A 84 17.41 -19.33 -8.80
CA PHE A 84 16.64 -20.59 -8.84
C PHE A 84 15.59 -20.69 -7.72
N GLY A 85 15.26 -19.58 -7.06
CA GLY A 85 14.29 -19.55 -5.94
C GLY A 85 12.91 -20.14 -6.27
N TYR A 86 12.45 -20.03 -7.51
CA TYR A 86 11.17 -20.59 -7.96
C TYR A 86 11.16 -22.13 -8.09
N LEU A 87 12.32 -22.77 -7.97
CA LEU A 87 12.48 -24.24 -8.02
C LEU A 87 12.65 -24.87 -6.64
N ILE A 88 12.72 -24.09 -5.56
CA ILE A 88 12.93 -24.61 -4.21
C ILE A 88 11.76 -25.55 -3.86
N PRO A 89 12.02 -26.84 -3.53
CA PRO A 89 10.97 -27.73 -3.06
C PRO A 89 10.50 -27.29 -1.67
N VAL A 90 9.27 -26.82 -1.55
CA VAL A 90 8.71 -26.30 -0.29
C VAL A 90 7.45 -27.05 0.16
N ASP A 91 7.15 -27.01 1.45
CA ASP A 91 5.86 -27.45 1.99
C ASP A 91 4.76 -26.38 1.79
N SER A 92 3.56 -26.64 2.29
CA SER A 92 2.41 -25.74 2.16
C SER A 92 2.59 -24.39 2.86
N GLN A 93 3.51 -24.28 3.82
CA GLN A 93 3.83 -23.03 4.52
C GLN A 93 5.04 -22.32 3.90
N GLY A 94 5.67 -22.92 2.88
CA GLY A 94 6.81 -22.37 2.16
C GLY A 94 8.17 -22.72 2.77
N TRP A 95 8.25 -23.71 3.67
CA TRP A 95 9.54 -24.15 4.23
C TRP A 95 10.26 -25.11 3.27
N PRO A 96 11.58 -24.95 3.05
CA PRO A 96 12.36 -25.84 2.19
C PRO A 96 12.37 -27.29 2.71
N THR A 97 11.96 -28.22 1.86
CA THR A 97 11.82 -29.67 2.17
C THR A 97 12.97 -30.52 1.62
N GLN A 98 13.74 -29.97 0.68
CA GLN A 98 14.93 -30.61 0.12
C GLN A 98 16.00 -29.57 -0.13
N VAL A 99 17.12 -29.71 0.57
CA VAL A 99 18.31 -28.88 0.46
C VAL A 99 19.52 -29.78 0.73
N PRO A 100 20.58 -29.74 -0.12
CA PRO A 100 20.60 -29.03 -1.39
C PRO A 100 19.66 -29.68 -2.43
N PHE A 101 19.32 -28.96 -3.50
CA PHE A 101 18.49 -29.49 -4.60
C PHE A 101 19.12 -29.21 -5.97
N ASP A 102 18.90 -30.09 -6.93
CA ASP A 102 19.37 -29.94 -8.32
C ASP A 102 18.41 -29.02 -9.09
N PRO A 103 18.85 -27.83 -9.55
CA PRO A 103 18.01 -26.92 -10.33
C PRO A 103 17.95 -27.30 -11.83
N GLY A 104 18.68 -28.34 -12.25
CA GLY A 104 18.74 -28.86 -13.61
C GLY A 104 19.78 -28.19 -14.51
N ASN A 105 19.84 -28.64 -15.77
CA ASN A 105 20.69 -28.07 -16.83
C ASN A 105 22.20 -28.04 -16.52
N GLY A 106 22.69 -28.97 -15.69
CA GLY A 106 24.11 -29.06 -15.34
C GLY A 106 24.63 -27.91 -14.47
N GLN A 107 23.72 -27.18 -13.83
CA GLN A 107 24.07 -26.19 -12.81
C GLN A 107 24.47 -26.89 -11.50
N PRO A 108 25.25 -26.25 -10.62
CA PRO A 108 25.52 -26.79 -9.30
C PRO A 108 24.23 -26.99 -8.49
N ASP A 109 24.23 -27.93 -7.55
CA ASP A 109 23.13 -28.07 -6.59
C ASP A 109 22.99 -26.76 -5.78
N GLN A 110 21.77 -26.41 -5.40
CA GLN A 110 21.44 -25.15 -4.72
C GLN A 110 21.25 -25.34 -3.22
N VAL A 111 21.83 -24.44 -2.43
CA VAL A 111 21.45 -24.19 -1.03
C VAL A 111 20.53 -22.98 -0.94
N VAL A 112 19.84 -22.82 0.18
CA VAL A 112 18.84 -21.76 0.35
C VAL A 112 19.20 -20.86 1.52
N HIS A 113 18.89 -19.57 1.38
CA HIS A 113 19.19 -18.57 2.39
C HIS A 113 18.15 -17.44 2.42
N SER A 114 18.06 -16.72 3.54
CA SER A 114 17.15 -15.60 3.73
C SER A 114 17.76 -14.58 4.67
N LEU A 115 17.25 -13.35 4.65
CA LEU A 115 17.76 -12.22 5.44
C LEU A 115 16.64 -11.44 6.09
N ILE A 116 16.99 -10.80 7.21
CA ILE A 116 16.23 -9.73 7.85
C ILE A 116 17.23 -8.60 8.05
N LEU A 117 17.02 -7.47 7.39
CA LEU A 117 17.85 -6.28 7.54
C LEU A 117 17.16 -5.28 8.48
N GLU A 118 17.77 -4.14 8.77
CA GLU A 118 17.12 -3.07 9.56
C GLU A 118 16.59 -3.55 10.93
N VAL A 119 17.31 -4.46 11.60
CA VAL A 119 17.02 -4.87 12.99
C VAL A 119 17.39 -3.71 13.91
N ARG A 120 16.38 -3.06 14.50
CA ARG A 120 16.55 -1.74 15.13
C ARG A 120 16.37 -1.70 16.64
N ILE A 121 15.93 -2.78 17.27
CA ILE A 121 15.77 -2.85 18.73
C ILE A 121 17.05 -3.47 19.31
N PRO A 122 17.87 -2.73 20.08
CA PRO A 122 19.01 -3.33 20.75
C PRO A 122 18.52 -4.28 21.86
N GLY A 123 19.20 -5.40 22.04
CA GLY A 123 18.87 -6.37 23.07
C GLY A 123 19.20 -7.81 22.69
N THR A 124 18.78 -8.74 23.55
CA THR A 124 18.93 -10.18 23.33
C THR A 124 17.68 -10.73 22.66
N TYR A 125 17.87 -11.25 21.45
CA TYR A 125 16.85 -11.91 20.64
C TYR A 125 16.89 -13.41 20.86
N LYS A 126 15.75 -14.07 20.60
CA LYS A 126 15.66 -15.53 20.57
C LYS A 126 15.31 -16.00 19.16
N PHE A 127 16.17 -16.83 18.57
CA PHE A 127 15.89 -17.56 17.34
C PHE A 127 15.37 -18.96 17.70
N ILE A 128 14.11 -19.25 17.34
CA ILE A 128 13.46 -20.55 17.54
C ILE A 128 13.29 -21.21 16.18
N TYR A 129 13.59 -22.51 16.09
CA TYR A 129 13.43 -23.29 14.86
C TYR A 129 13.23 -24.78 15.17
N GLU A 130 12.75 -25.53 14.19
CA GLU A 130 12.53 -26.98 14.30
C GLU A 130 13.22 -27.75 13.18
N GLY A 131 13.51 -29.03 13.41
CA GLY A 131 13.96 -29.96 12.38
C GLY A 131 15.46 -30.21 12.37
N SER A 132 15.90 -31.10 11.47
CA SER A 132 17.29 -31.57 11.37
C SER A 132 17.93 -31.17 10.05
N GLY A 133 19.24 -30.90 10.07
CA GLY A 133 20.00 -30.46 8.90
C GLY A 133 21.27 -29.71 9.28
N THR A 134 21.79 -28.93 8.33
CA THR A 134 22.90 -28.01 8.55
C THR A 134 22.39 -26.58 8.39
N LEU A 135 22.20 -25.90 9.52
CA LEU A 135 21.73 -24.52 9.59
C LEU A 135 22.87 -23.61 10.05
N GLN A 136 23.14 -22.56 9.28
CA GLN A 136 24.08 -21.51 9.63
C GLN A 136 23.36 -20.19 9.85
N PHE A 137 23.80 -19.43 10.84
CA PHE A 137 23.23 -18.14 11.21
C PHE A 137 24.33 -17.11 11.44
N ASN A 138 24.10 -15.89 10.94
CA ASN A 138 24.96 -14.74 11.10
C ASN A 138 24.10 -13.54 11.52
N TRP A 139 24.62 -12.71 12.43
CA TRP A 139 24.00 -11.45 12.81
C TRP A 139 25.06 -10.35 12.95
N ASN A 140 24.71 -9.10 12.61
CA ASN A 140 25.52 -7.88 12.77
C ASN A 140 26.96 -7.95 12.23
N ASP A 141 27.17 -8.40 10.99
CA ASP A 141 28.51 -8.58 10.39
C ASP A 141 29.44 -9.53 11.17
N GLY A 142 28.87 -10.40 12.01
CA GLY A 142 29.61 -11.38 12.80
C GLY A 142 30.17 -12.54 11.98
N ASN A 143 30.75 -13.53 12.66
CA ASN A 143 31.14 -14.79 12.03
C ASN A 143 29.95 -15.76 12.00
N TRP A 144 29.80 -16.48 10.88
CA TRP A 144 28.82 -17.56 10.73
C TRP A 144 28.92 -18.57 11.87
N GLN A 145 27.79 -18.87 12.51
CA GLN A 145 27.64 -19.92 13.50
C GLN A 145 26.89 -21.10 12.89
N SER A 146 27.37 -22.32 13.12
CA SER A 146 26.58 -23.53 12.84
C SER A 146 25.71 -23.82 14.05
N LEU A 147 24.40 -23.88 13.85
CA LEU A 147 23.44 -24.07 14.91
C LEU A 147 23.12 -25.56 15.11
N PRO A 148 22.84 -26.02 16.35
CA PRO A 148 22.40 -27.39 16.60
C PRO A 148 21.06 -27.67 15.92
N THR A 149 20.78 -28.91 15.50
CA THR A 149 19.50 -29.27 14.85
C THR A 149 18.92 -30.56 15.43
N GLY A 150 17.62 -30.78 15.22
CA GLY A 150 16.81 -31.89 15.73
C GLY A 150 15.77 -31.44 16.75
N GLY A 151 14.50 -31.80 16.56
CA GLY A 151 13.40 -31.31 17.39
C GLY A 151 13.28 -29.77 17.35
N THR A 152 12.66 -29.16 18.37
CA THR A 152 12.65 -27.71 18.57
C THR A 152 13.96 -27.26 19.22
N GLN A 153 14.56 -26.20 18.70
CA GLN A 153 15.78 -25.58 19.20
C GLN A 153 15.55 -24.10 19.47
N GLU A 154 16.31 -23.57 20.42
CA GLU A 154 16.35 -22.14 20.75
C GLU A 154 17.81 -21.68 20.78
N PHE A 155 18.08 -20.54 20.16
CA PHE A 155 19.39 -19.90 20.14
C PHE A 155 19.26 -18.42 20.49
N GLU A 156 19.99 -17.95 21.48
CA GLU A 156 20.00 -16.54 21.87
C GLU A 156 21.17 -15.80 21.22
N PHE A 157 20.91 -14.59 20.72
CA PHE A 157 21.92 -13.71 20.16
C PHE A 157 21.64 -12.26 20.56
N SER A 158 22.68 -11.42 20.59
CA SER A 158 22.53 -10.02 21.03
C SER A 158 22.84 -9.05 19.90
N VAL A 159 21.99 -8.04 19.77
CA VAL A 159 22.16 -6.89 18.87
C VAL A 159 22.45 -5.66 19.72
N THR A 160 23.65 -5.09 19.58
CA THR A 160 24.06 -3.89 20.34
C THR A 160 24.10 -2.63 19.47
N ASN A 161 24.52 -2.76 18.21
CA ASN A 161 24.53 -1.68 17.23
C ASN A 161 23.29 -1.83 16.35
N VAL A 162 22.57 -0.72 16.17
CA VAL A 162 21.36 -0.67 15.36
C VAL A 162 21.49 0.46 14.31
N PRO A 163 21.00 0.27 13.07
CA PRO A 163 20.42 -0.97 12.56
C PRO A 163 21.45 -2.10 12.44
N GLY A 164 20.97 -3.33 12.62
CA GLY A 164 21.71 -4.58 12.46
C GLY A 164 21.01 -5.51 11.48
N ASP A 165 21.65 -6.63 11.14
CA ASP A 165 21.16 -7.57 10.12
C ASP A 165 21.23 -9.02 10.65
N CYS A 166 20.40 -9.89 10.10
CA CYS A 166 20.33 -11.32 10.37
C CYS A 166 20.31 -12.10 9.04
N TRP A 167 21.17 -13.11 8.91
CA TRP A 167 21.29 -13.94 7.72
C TRP A 167 21.30 -15.43 8.09
N PHE A 168 20.41 -16.19 7.46
CA PHE A 168 20.20 -17.62 7.65
C PHE A 168 20.59 -18.37 6.38
N ILE A 169 21.40 -19.43 6.48
CA ILE A 169 21.68 -20.36 5.37
C ILE A 169 21.32 -21.78 5.81
N ILE A 170 20.46 -22.44 5.04
CA ILE A 170 20.23 -23.88 5.15
C ILE A 170 21.14 -24.54 4.11
N GLN A 171 22.17 -25.24 4.56
CA GLN A 171 23.06 -26.01 3.68
C GLN A 171 22.53 -27.42 3.42
N SER A 172 21.82 -27.99 4.39
CA SER A 172 21.07 -29.24 4.20
C SER A 172 19.85 -29.30 5.11
N THR A 173 18.83 -30.06 4.70
CA THR A 173 17.63 -30.30 5.51
C THR A 173 17.20 -31.76 5.40
N ALA A 174 16.73 -32.36 6.50
CA ALA A 174 16.14 -33.69 6.48
C ALA A 174 14.82 -33.69 5.68
N PRO A 175 14.39 -34.83 5.11
CA PRO A 175 13.09 -34.89 4.44
C PRO A 175 11.93 -34.67 5.43
N PRO A 176 10.74 -34.27 4.93
CA PRO A 176 9.53 -34.19 5.75
C PRO A 176 9.25 -35.49 6.53
N PRO A 177 8.73 -35.41 7.77
CA PRO A 177 8.31 -34.18 8.47
C PRO A 177 9.42 -33.54 9.31
N ASN A 178 10.70 -33.90 9.11
CA ASN A 178 11.81 -33.45 9.96
C ASN A 178 12.66 -32.33 9.32
N HIS A 179 12.22 -31.77 8.20
CA HIS A 179 12.88 -30.63 7.56
C HIS A 179 12.93 -29.41 8.48
N LEU A 180 13.97 -28.59 8.31
CA LEU A 180 14.15 -27.30 8.97
C LEU A 180 13.00 -26.36 8.65
N ARG A 181 12.29 -25.90 9.69
CA ARG A 181 11.06 -25.09 9.56
C ARG A 181 10.76 -24.30 10.83
N ASN A 182 9.65 -23.57 10.83
CA ASN A 182 9.12 -22.82 11.98
C ASN A 182 10.11 -21.83 12.58
N PHE A 183 10.90 -21.17 11.71
CA PHE A 183 11.85 -20.14 12.12
C PHE A 183 11.08 -18.94 12.67
N ARG A 184 11.46 -18.50 13.87
CA ARG A 184 10.92 -17.31 14.55
C ARG A 184 12.07 -16.53 15.18
N VAL A 185 12.11 -15.23 14.96
CA VAL A 185 13.11 -14.34 15.55
C VAL A 185 12.39 -13.39 16.49
N ILE A 186 12.37 -13.75 17.77
CA ILE A 186 11.62 -13.08 18.81
C ILE A 186 12.36 -11.82 19.24
N THR A 187 11.69 -10.69 19.09
CA THR A 187 12.17 -9.38 19.55
C THR A 187 12.32 -9.34 21.08
N PRO A 188 13.36 -8.67 21.63
CA PRO A 188 13.53 -8.53 23.07
C PRO A 188 12.26 -8.04 23.77
N GLY A 189 11.82 -8.76 24.81
CA GLY A 189 10.61 -8.43 25.59
C GLY A 189 9.31 -9.03 25.05
N PHE A 190 9.35 -9.82 23.97
CA PHE A 190 8.19 -10.49 23.37
C PHE A 190 8.22 -12.01 23.51
N GLU A 191 9.00 -12.55 24.46
CA GLU A 191 9.16 -14.00 24.66
C GLU A 191 7.86 -14.71 25.04
N ASN A 192 6.91 -13.97 25.62
CA ASN A 192 5.58 -14.44 26.01
C ASN A 192 4.45 -13.77 25.22
N ALA A 193 4.76 -13.15 24.08
CA ALA A 193 3.75 -12.50 23.24
C ALA A 193 2.75 -13.53 22.69
N ASP A 194 1.48 -13.12 22.57
CA ASP A 194 0.44 -13.97 22.00
C ASP A 194 0.61 -14.04 20.47
N PRO A 195 0.80 -15.23 19.88
CA PRO A 195 0.82 -15.40 18.42
C PRO A 195 -0.43 -14.91 17.70
N ALA A 196 -1.57 -14.80 18.40
CA ALA A 196 -2.81 -14.26 17.85
C ALA A 196 -2.79 -12.72 17.68
N ASP A 197 -1.91 -12.01 18.39
CA ASP A 197 -1.63 -10.59 18.19
C ASP A 197 -0.18 -10.42 17.69
N PRO A 198 0.06 -10.53 16.38
CA PRO A 198 1.40 -10.55 15.84
C PRO A 198 2.05 -9.15 15.81
N PHE A 199 1.31 -8.09 16.16
CA PHE A 199 1.76 -6.73 15.91
C PHE A 199 2.66 -6.18 17.02
N HIS A 200 3.68 -5.45 16.63
CA HIS A 200 4.49 -4.70 17.58
C HIS A 200 3.68 -3.48 18.07
N PRO A 201 3.54 -3.25 19.40
CA PRO A 201 2.72 -2.17 19.96
C PRO A 201 3.05 -0.79 19.41
N LEU A 202 4.35 -0.45 19.31
CA LEU A 202 4.77 0.83 18.71
C LEU A 202 4.27 1.01 17.26
N TYR A 203 4.16 -0.06 16.47
CA TYR A 203 3.63 0.04 15.11
C TYR A 203 2.15 0.45 15.14
N VAL A 204 1.37 -0.20 16.00
CA VAL A 204 -0.05 0.10 16.23
C VAL A 204 -0.21 1.54 16.74
N ASP A 205 0.60 1.94 17.72
CA ASP A 205 0.51 3.28 18.31
C ASP A 205 0.87 4.39 17.31
N ARG A 206 1.83 4.15 16.40
CA ARG A 206 2.15 5.10 15.32
C ARG A 206 1.01 5.23 14.31
N LEU A 207 0.14 4.24 14.18
CA LEU A 207 -1.01 4.27 13.27
C LEU A 207 -2.31 4.74 13.92
N ARG A 208 -2.43 4.68 15.24
CA ARG A 208 -3.65 5.03 15.99
C ARG A 208 -4.24 6.41 15.69
N PRO A 209 -3.45 7.48 15.42
CA PRO A 209 -4.03 8.80 15.15
C PRO A 209 -4.81 8.92 13.84
N PHE A 210 -4.66 7.99 12.89
CA PHE A 210 -5.32 8.06 11.58
C PHE A 210 -6.78 7.58 11.64
N GLY A 211 -7.60 7.98 10.68
CA GLY A 211 -9.01 7.54 10.58
C GLY A 211 -9.23 6.30 9.70
N GLY A 212 -8.19 5.82 9.02
CA GLY A 212 -8.28 4.71 8.09
C GLY A 212 -6.91 4.30 7.56
N ILE A 213 -6.78 3.03 7.13
CA ILE A 213 -5.54 2.48 6.60
C ILE A 213 -5.75 2.00 5.17
N ARG A 214 -4.89 2.46 4.25
CA ARG A 214 -4.80 1.92 2.89
C ARG A 214 -3.69 0.87 2.83
N TYR A 215 -4.05 -0.31 2.34
CA TYR A 215 -3.22 -1.52 2.36
C TYR A 215 -2.59 -1.82 0.99
N MET A 216 -2.48 -0.84 0.09
CA MET A 216 -1.98 -1.03 -1.28
C MET A 216 -0.62 -1.74 -1.32
N ASP A 217 0.28 -1.28 -0.46
CA ASP A 217 1.66 -1.77 -0.41
C ASP A 217 1.78 -3.11 0.34
N TRP A 218 0.97 -3.31 1.40
CA TRP A 218 0.80 -4.62 2.03
C TRP A 218 0.24 -5.66 1.06
N GLY A 219 -0.70 -5.26 0.20
CA GLY A 219 -1.28 -6.11 -0.83
C GLY A 219 -0.37 -6.35 -2.04
N ARG A 220 0.84 -5.76 -2.09
CA ARG A 220 1.75 -5.81 -3.25
C ARG A 220 1.02 -5.53 -4.57
N THR A 221 0.13 -4.53 -4.56
CA THR A 221 -0.80 -4.28 -5.67
C THR A 221 -0.08 -3.89 -6.97
N ASN A 222 0.95 -3.04 -6.86
CA ASN A 222 1.75 -2.63 -8.02
C ASN A 222 2.49 -3.83 -8.62
N ASN A 223 2.28 -4.07 -9.92
CA ASN A 223 2.83 -5.21 -10.66
C ASN A 223 2.48 -6.59 -10.07
N SER A 224 1.39 -6.68 -9.30
CA SER A 224 0.97 -7.93 -8.67
C SER A 224 0.78 -9.06 -9.68
N THR A 225 1.23 -10.26 -9.34
CA THR A 225 0.99 -11.50 -10.08
C THR A 225 -0.10 -12.37 -9.45
N LEU A 226 -0.71 -11.90 -8.34
CA LEU A 226 -1.73 -12.64 -7.59
C LEU A 226 -3.04 -12.68 -8.39
N THR A 227 -3.42 -13.88 -8.84
CA THR A 227 -4.60 -14.10 -9.67
C THR A 227 -5.74 -14.81 -8.94
N SER A 228 -5.44 -15.90 -8.21
CA SER A 228 -6.45 -16.78 -7.62
C SER A 228 -6.37 -16.82 -6.09
N TRP A 229 -7.50 -17.12 -5.45
CA TRP A 229 -7.64 -17.20 -3.98
C TRP A 229 -6.63 -18.14 -3.33
N SER A 230 -6.34 -19.29 -3.97
CA SER A 230 -5.43 -20.31 -3.44
C SER A 230 -3.96 -19.87 -3.37
N ASN A 231 -3.58 -18.82 -4.12
CA ASN A 231 -2.19 -18.39 -4.23
C ASN A 231 -1.80 -17.32 -3.20
N ARG A 232 -2.76 -16.82 -2.41
CA ARG A 232 -2.53 -15.76 -1.43
C ARG A 232 -1.58 -16.20 -0.31
N THR A 233 -0.94 -15.23 0.32
CA THR A 233 -0.25 -15.46 1.60
C THR A 233 -1.25 -15.81 2.70
N LEU A 234 -0.89 -16.78 3.54
CA LEU A 234 -1.65 -17.20 4.71
C LEU A 234 -0.94 -16.76 6.00
N PRO A 235 -1.63 -16.69 7.16
CA PRO A 235 -1.00 -16.30 8.43
C PRO A 235 0.20 -17.17 8.82
N ASP A 236 0.12 -18.47 8.51
CA ASP A 236 1.13 -19.47 8.82
C ASP A 236 2.20 -19.62 7.73
N SER A 237 2.15 -18.81 6.67
CA SER A 237 3.27 -18.68 5.73
C SER A 237 4.54 -18.27 6.48
N TYR A 238 5.67 -18.85 6.08
CA TYR A 238 6.97 -18.61 6.73
C TYR A 238 7.35 -17.13 6.80
N THR A 239 6.93 -16.33 5.80
CA THR A 239 7.09 -14.87 5.75
C THR A 239 5.84 -14.21 5.17
N GLN A 240 5.61 -12.95 5.57
CA GLN A 240 4.60 -12.05 4.99
C GLN A 240 5.21 -11.11 3.93
N SER A 241 6.52 -11.23 3.63
CA SER A 241 7.24 -10.43 2.62
C SER A 241 7.15 -10.99 1.19
N ARG A 242 6.25 -11.94 0.93
CA ARG A 242 6.13 -12.59 -0.39
C ARG A 242 5.60 -11.63 -1.46
N GLY A 243 5.75 -12.02 -2.73
CA GLY A 243 5.24 -11.25 -3.87
C GLY A 243 3.71 -11.13 -3.89
N GLU A 244 3.01 -12.04 -3.21
CA GLU A 244 1.56 -12.03 -3.06
C GLU A 244 1.06 -11.14 -1.91
N GLY A 245 1.96 -10.45 -1.21
CA GLY A 245 1.63 -9.51 -0.15
C GLY A 245 1.34 -10.15 1.21
N VAL A 246 0.93 -9.32 2.16
CA VAL A 246 0.50 -9.71 3.51
C VAL A 246 -0.88 -10.37 3.44
N CYS A 247 -1.11 -11.37 4.30
CA CYS A 247 -2.40 -12.06 4.36
C CYS A 247 -3.57 -11.13 4.74
N LEU A 248 -4.77 -11.44 4.22
CA LEU A 248 -6.00 -10.69 4.51
C LEU A 248 -6.39 -10.75 5.99
N GLU A 249 -6.03 -11.82 6.68
CA GLU A 249 -6.24 -12.00 8.11
C GLU A 249 -5.53 -10.91 8.92
N TYR A 250 -4.30 -10.56 8.56
CA TYR A 250 -3.56 -9.48 9.24
C TYR A 250 -4.09 -8.11 8.87
N ILE A 251 -4.59 -7.93 7.64
CA ILE A 251 -5.29 -6.70 7.24
C ILE A 251 -6.52 -6.48 8.12
N ALA A 252 -7.40 -7.48 8.21
CA ALA A 252 -8.61 -7.41 9.04
C ALA A 252 -8.27 -7.24 10.52
N LEU A 253 -7.29 -8.00 11.03
CA LEU A 253 -6.88 -7.90 12.43
C LEU A 253 -6.33 -6.51 12.77
N LEU A 254 -5.46 -5.92 11.92
CA LEU A 254 -4.91 -4.60 12.19
C LEU A 254 -6.00 -3.52 12.21
N SER A 255 -6.92 -3.53 11.23
CA SER A 255 -8.05 -2.60 11.20
C SER A 255 -8.95 -2.75 12.43
N ASN A 256 -9.25 -3.98 12.87
CA ASN A 256 -10.04 -4.22 14.08
C ASN A 256 -9.30 -3.74 15.35
N THR A 257 -7.99 -3.97 15.44
CA THR A 257 -7.17 -3.50 16.57
C THR A 257 -7.14 -1.97 16.65
N LEU A 258 -7.10 -1.30 15.50
CA LEU A 258 -7.07 0.16 15.41
C LEU A 258 -8.48 0.79 15.45
N MET A 259 -9.54 0.01 15.22
CA MET A 259 -10.88 0.50 14.90
C MET A 259 -10.87 1.53 13.76
N GLN A 260 -10.15 1.20 12.68
CA GLN A 260 -9.94 2.07 11.52
C GLN A 260 -10.41 1.39 10.24
N ASP A 261 -11.05 2.17 9.35
CA ASP A 261 -11.55 1.69 8.06
C ASP A 261 -10.44 1.06 7.21
N ALA A 262 -10.79 0.02 6.45
CA ALA A 262 -9.85 -0.72 5.60
C ALA A 262 -10.00 -0.32 4.14
N TRP A 263 -8.95 0.23 3.52
CA TRP A 263 -8.90 0.46 2.08
C TRP A 263 -8.04 -0.59 1.40
N ILE A 264 -8.70 -1.44 0.61
CA ILE A 264 -8.09 -2.53 -0.15
C ILE A 264 -8.04 -2.22 -1.64
N CYS A 265 -6.92 -2.59 -2.27
CA CYS A 265 -6.76 -2.56 -3.72
C CYS A 265 -6.75 -4.00 -4.25
N ILE A 266 -7.74 -4.34 -5.09
CA ILE A 266 -7.81 -5.66 -5.72
C ILE A 266 -6.71 -5.77 -6.78
N PRO A 267 -5.87 -6.83 -6.78
CA PRO A 267 -4.84 -7.02 -7.80
C PRO A 267 -5.42 -6.98 -9.22
N HIS A 268 -4.72 -6.32 -10.14
CA HIS A 268 -5.20 -6.18 -11.52
C HIS A 268 -5.48 -7.50 -12.27
N PRO A 269 -4.74 -8.62 -12.04
CA PRO A 269 -5.04 -9.87 -12.72
C PRO A 269 -5.93 -10.81 -11.90
N ALA A 270 -6.52 -10.35 -10.79
CA ALA A 270 -7.36 -11.17 -9.92
C ALA A 270 -8.65 -11.63 -10.62
N ASP A 271 -8.93 -12.93 -10.53
CA ASP A 271 -10.17 -13.53 -11.02
C ASP A 271 -11.36 -13.23 -10.11
N ASP A 272 -12.58 -13.46 -10.61
CA ASP A 272 -13.81 -13.18 -9.85
C ASP A 272 -13.93 -14.02 -8.58
N ASN A 273 -13.32 -15.21 -8.54
CA ASN A 273 -13.32 -16.04 -7.35
C ASN A 273 -12.45 -15.41 -6.25
N TYR A 274 -11.26 -14.88 -6.58
CA TYR A 274 -10.45 -14.11 -5.65
C TYR A 274 -11.23 -12.91 -5.09
N VAL A 275 -11.89 -12.14 -5.97
CA VAL A 275 -12.68 -10.97 -5.57
C VAL A 275 -13.81 -11.38 -4.61
N ARG A 276 -14.55 -12.44 -4.96
CA ARG A 276 -15.69 -12.93 -4.17
C ARG A 276 -15.27 -13.46 -2.80
N GLU A 277 -14.20 -14.25 -2.74
CA GLU A 277 -13.69 -14.77 -1.47
C GLU A 277 -13.07 -13.66 -0.61
N THR A 278 -12.44 -12.65 -1.22
CA THR A 278 -11.99 -11.44 -0.50
C THR A 278 -13.17 -10.69 0.12
N ALA A 279 -14.25 -10.50 -0.63
CA ALA A 279 -15.45 -9.83 -0.13
C ALA A 279 -16.09 -10.59 1.05
N LYS A 280 -16.27 -11.92 0.92
CA LYS A 280 -16.76 -12.76 2.02
C LYS A 280 -15.87 -12.68 3.25
N PHE A 281 -14.56 -12.81 3.04
CA PHE A 281 -13.59 -12.78 4.13
C PHE A 281 -13.69 -11.47 4.92
N LEU A 282 -13.66 -10.32 4.24
CA LEU A 282 -13.72 -9.02 4.91
C LEU A 282 -15.07 -8.76 5.56
N ARG A 283 -16.18 -9.18 4.94
CA ARG A 283 -17.53 -9.12 5.55
C ARG A 283 -17.57 -9.83 6.90
N ASP A 284 -16.97 -11.03 6.94
CA ASP A 284 -17.07 -11.95 8.08
C ASP A 284 -16.03 -11.67 9.18
N ASN A 285 -14.89 -11.04 8.85
CA ASN A 285 -13.75 -10.89 9.76
C ASN A 285 -13.41 -9.43 10.13
N LEU A 286 -13.92 -8.43 9.41
CA LEU A 286 -13.77 -7.03 9.79
C LEU A 286 -14.93 -6.60 10.69
N ASP A 287 -14.64 -5.86 11.75
CA ASP A 287 -15.63 -5.35 12.69
C ASP A 287 -16.80 -4.68 11.92
N PRO A 288 -18.07 -5.00 12.27
CA PRO A 288 -19.23 -4.56 11.50
C PRO A 288 -19.47 -3.05 11.52
N SER A 289 -18.79 -2.29 12.37
CA SER A 289 -18.83 -0.82 12.37
C SER A 289 -17.86 -0.19 11.37
N LEU A 290 -16.87 -0.95 10.87
CA LEU A 290 -15.83 -0.45 9.97
C LEU A 290 -16.23 -0.54 8.50
N LYS A 291 -15.84 0.46 7.72
CA LYS A 291 -16.04 0.48 6.26
C LYS A 291 -14.88 -0.17 5.53
N ILE A 292 -15.19 -0.61 4.30
CA ILE A 292 -14.24 -1.17 3.35
C ILE A 292 -14.26 -0.32 2.08
N PHE A 293 -13.14 0.34 1.81
CA PHE A 293 -12.92 1.06 0.56
C PHE A 293 -12.37 0.07 -0.47
N VAL A 294 -13.09 -0.11 -1.58
CA VAL A 294 -12.78 -1.12 -2.61
C VAL A 294 -12.33 -0.43 -3.89
N GLU A 295 -11.05 -0.57 -4.20
CA GLU A 295 -10.38 0.00 -5.38
C GLU A 295 -9.90 -1.12 -6.32
N TYR A 296 -10.07 -0.93 -7.64
CA TYR A 296 -9.46 -1.81 -8.64
C TYR A 296 -8.01 -1.38 -8.93
N SER A 297 -7.05 -2.19 -8.46
CA SER A 297 -5.60 -1.99 -8.62
C SER A 297 -5.12 -0.64 -8.05
N ASN A 298 -3.97 -0.16 -8.52
CA ASN A 298 -3.39 1.14 -8.20
C ASN A 298 -2.89 1.81 -9.48
N GLU A 299 -3.11 3.12 -9.62
CA GLU A 299 -2.58 3.97 -10.71
C GLU A 299 -2.51 3.29 -12.10
N THR A 300 -3.61 2.70 -12.55
CA THR A 300 -3.71 2.01 -13.87
C THR A 300 -3.58 2.94 -15.09
N TRP A 301 -3.25 4.21 -14.84
CA TRP A 301 -2.93 5.23 -15.83
C TRP A 301 -1.42 5.55 -15.86
N ASN A 302 -0.66 5.17 -14.83
CA ASN A 302 0.76 5.50 -14.69
C ASN A 302 1.63 4.46 -15.42
N GLY A 303 2.30 4.90 -16.49
CA GLY A 303 3.07 4.03 -17.37
C GLY A 303 4.31 3.38 -16.76
N ILE A 304 4.72 3.77 -15.55
CA ILE A 304 5.83 3.10 -14.84
C ILE A 304 5.42 1.71 -14.32
N PHE A 305 4.12 1.45 -14.18
CA PHE A 305 3.60 0.19 -13.68
C PHE A 305 3.04 -0.68 -14.80
N GLY A 306 3.34 -1.98 -14.75
CA GLY A 306 2.89 -2.98 -15.72
C GLY A 306 1.37 -3.11 -15.80
N GLN A 307 0.64 -2.82 -14.72
CA GLN A 307 -0.82 -2.83 -14.75
C GLN A 307 -1.44 -1.84 -15.76
N THR A 308 -0.74 -0.75 -16.10
CA THR A 308 -1.20 0.19 -17.13
C THR A 308 -1.21 -0.46 -18.51
N GLY A 309 -0.19 -1.26 -18.83
CA GLY A 309 -0.18 -2.08 -20.05
C GLY A 309 -1.26 -3.16 -20.02
N TYR A 310 -1.43 -3.82 -18.87
CA TYR A 310 -2.45 -4.87 -18.69
C TYR A 310 -3.86 -4.36 -19.01
N VAL A 311 -4.28 -3.23 -18.45
CA VAL A 311 -5.65 -2.72 -18.68
C VAL A 311 -5.88 -2.34 -20.14
N GLN A 312 -4.86 -1.81 -20.83
CA GLN A 312 -4.94 -1.53 -22.27
C GLN A 312 -5.12 -2.81 -23.09
N THR A 313 -4.35 -3.86 -22.78
CA THR A 313 -4.48 -5.17 -23.44
C THR A 313 -5.88 -5.77 -23.21
N GLN A 314 -6.39 -5.75 -21.98
CA GLN A 314 -7.73 -6.26 -21.68
C GLN A 314 -8.83 -5.45 -22.35
N GLY A 315 -8.72 -4.12 -22.37
CA GLY A 315 -9.69 -3.27 -23.04
C GLY A 315 -9.78 -3.52 -24.55
N LEU A 316 -8.64 -3.72 -25.21
CA LEU A 316 -8.58 -4.09 -26.62
C LEU A 316 -9.19 -5.49 -26.86
N ALA A 317 -8.84 -6.47 -26.01
CA ALA A 317 -9.37 -7.83 -26.10
C ALA A 317 -10.89 -7.87 -25.92
N ASN A 318 -11.44 -6.97 -25.10
CA ASN A 318 -12.87 -6.82 -24.85
C ASN A 318 -13.57 -5.94 -25.90
N ASN A 319 -12.88 -5.47 -26.94
CA ASN A 319 -13.40 -4.58 -27.99
C ASN A 319 -14.02 -3.28 -27.46
N LEU A 320 -13.49 -2.73 -26.36
CA LEU A 320 -14.04 -1.51 -25.73
C LEU A 320 -13.72 -0.24 -26.53
N SER A 321 -12.60 -0.24 -27.26
CA SER A 321 -12.19 0.80 -28.20
C SER A 321 -11.09 0.24 -29.11
N THR A 322 -10.83 0.89 -30.24
CA THR A 322 -9.68 0.59 -31.10
C THR A 322 -8.41 1.34 -30.67
N ASP A 323 -8.55 2.41 -29.89
CA ASP A 323 -7.44 3.14 -29.26
C ASP A 323 -7.09 2.50 -27.91
N SER A 324 -5.83 2.08 -27.73
CA SER A 324 -5.42 1.29 -26.57
C SER A 324 -5.59 2.03 -25.25
N TRP A 325 -5.31 3.34 -25.23
CA TRP A 325 -5.45 4.17 -24.04
C TRP A 325 -6.92 4.27 -23.61
N THR A 326 -7.80 4.64 -24.55
CA THR A 326 -9.25 4.71 -24.33
C THR A 326 -9.79 3.35 -23.91
N ALA A 327 -9.39 2.28 -24.60
CA ALA A 327 -9.81 0.91 -24.26
C ALA A 327 -9.41 0.54 -22.83
N GLY A 328 -8.19 0.91 -22.42
CA GLY A 328 -7.71 0.68 -21.05
C GLY A 328 -8.51 1.43 -19.99
N GLN A 329 -8.83 2.71 -20.21
CA GLN A 329 -9.63 3.47 -19.25
C GLN A 329 -11.09 2.96 -19.18
N TYR A 330 -11.66 2.52 -20.30
CA TYR A 330 -12.97 1.85 -20.31
C TYR A 330 -12.94 0.52 -19.58
N PHE A 331 -11.87 -0.26 -19.76
CA PHE A 331 -11.70 -1.52 -19.03
C PHE A 331 -11.58 -1.30 -17.52
N VAL A 332 -10.89 -0.24 -17.08
CA VAL A 332 -10.85 0.13 -15.66
C VAL A 332 -12.25 0.42 -15.12
N GLY A 333 -13.07 1.18 -15.84
CA GLY A 333 -14.47 1.42 -15.47
C GLY A 333 -15.28 0.12 -15.40
N GLN A 334 -15.18 -0.72 -16.44
CA GLN A 334 -15.84 -2.03 -16.52
C GLN A 334 -15.46 -2.94 -15.35
N ARG A 335 -14.16 -3.12 -15.12
CA ARG A 335 -13.66 -4.07 -14.11
C ARG A 335 -13.95 -3.58 -12.70
N SER A 336 -13.89 -2.28 -12.45
CA SER A 336 -14.30 -1.70 -11.17
C SER A 336 -15.78 -1.97 -10.88
N ALA A 337 -16.68 -1.74 -11.85
CA ALA A 337 -18.11 -2.02 -11.71
C ALA A 337 -18.40 -3.49 -11.40
N GLN A 338 -17.69 -4.42 -12.06
CA GLN A 338 -17.81 -5.86 -11.79
C GLN A 338 -17.35 -6.22 -10.36
N ILE A 339 -16.23 -5.67 -9.91
CA ILE A 339 -15.71 -5.89 -8.56
C ILE A 339 -16.69 -5.37 -7.51
N TRP A 340 -17.17 -4.15 -7.67
CA TRP A 340 -18.13 -3.56 -6.74
C TRP A 340 -19.43 -4.36 -6.68
N LYS A 341 -19.93 -4.84 -7.83
CA LYS A 341 -21.11 -5.71 -7.87
C LYS A 341 -20.90 -6.99 -7.07
N ILE A 342 -19.74 -7.65 -7.20
CA ILE A 342 -19.42 -8.85 -6.42
C ILE A 342 -19.42 -8.53 -4.92
N PHE A 343 -18.83 -7.41 -4.51
CA PHE A 343 -18.85 -6.97 -3.11
C PHE A 343 -20.28 -6.68 -2.63
N GLU A 344 -21.10 -5.95 -3.40
CA GLU A 344 -22.50 -5.68 -3.08
C GLU A 344 -23.31 -6.98 -2.93
N GLU A 345 -23.11 -7.96 -3.80
CA GLU A 345 -23.75 -9.28 -3.72
C GLU A 345 -23.39 -10.03 -2.43
N GLU A 346 -22.12 -10.02 -2.03
CA GLU A 346 -21.68 -10.73 -0.82
C GLU A 346 -22.07 -10.01 0.47
N PHE A 347 -22.10 -8.68 0.48
CA PHE A 347 -22.51 -7.88 1.65
C PHE A 347 -24.03 -7.75 1.78
N GLY A 348 -24.77 -7.93 0.69
CA GLY A 348 -26.23 -7.87 0.68
C GLY A 348 -26.75 -6.57 1.29
N THR A 349 -27.65 -6.66 2.27
CA THR A 349 -28.28 -5.49 2.90
C THR A 349 -27.31 -4.62 3.72
N SER A 350 -26.12 -5.11 4.06
CA SER A 350 -25.10 -4.33 4.76
C SER A 350 -24.21 -3.51 3.83
N ALA A 351 -24.29 -3.73 2.52
CA ALA A 351 -23.43 -3.07 1.54
C ALA A 351 -23.46 -1.53 1.63
N PRO A 352 -24.63 -0.85 1.74
CA PRO A 352 -24.67 0.61 1.78
C PRO A 352 -23.96 1.23 2.99
N ASP A 353 -23.89 0.51 4.11
CA ASP A 353 -23.27 1.00 5.35
C ASP A 353 -21.79 0.62 5.45
N ARG A 354 -21.40 -0.49 4.80
CA ARG A 354 -20.07 -1.12 4.94
C ARG A 354 -19.12 -0.83 3.77
N LEU A 355 -19.61 -0.52 2.58
CA LEU A 355 -18.78 -0.42 1.38
C LEU A 355 -18.63 1.03 0.92
N VAL A 356 -17.41 1.37 0.48
CA VAL A 356 -17.12 2.58 -0.29
C VAL A 356 -16.48 2.15 -1.60
N LYS A 357 -17.19 2.32 -2.71
CA LYS A 357 -16.72 1.98 -4.06
C LYS A 357 -15.85 3.11 -4.59
N VAL A 358 -14.57 2.83 -4.81
CA VAL A 358 -13.58 3.86 -5.14
C VAL A 358 -13.13 3.80 -6.59
N LEU A 359 -13.44 4.86 -7.36
CA LEU A 359 -12.87 5.06 -8.68
C LEU A 359 -11.61 5.93 -8.58
N ALA A 360 -10.43 5.32 -8.53
CA ALA A 360 -9.16 6.05 -8.60
C ALA A 360 -8.99 6.75 -9.97
N THR A 361 -8.24 7.84 -10.02
CA THR A 361 -7.88 8.59 -11.23
C THR A 361 -6.58 9.38 -11.02
N GLN A 362 -6.19 10.23 -11.97
CA GLN A 362 -5.05 11.14 -11.86
C GLN A 362 -5.51 12.56 -11.52
N SER A 363 -4.87 13.23 -10.57
CA SER A 363 -5.24 14.59 -10.12
C SER A 363 -5.20 15.62 -11.25
N SER A 364 -4.05 15.74 -11.91
CA SER A 364 -3.77 16.80 -12.88
C SER A 364 -4.30 16.52 -14.30
N VAL A 365 -4.87 15.34 -14.55
CA VAL A 365 -5.36 14.94 -15.89
C VAL A 365 -6.80 14.46 -15.82
N VAL A 366 -7.72 15.42 -15.90
CA VAL A 366 -9.18 15.16 -15.94
C VAL A 366 -9.62 14.24 -17.08
N ALA A 367 -8.83 14.12 -18.14
CA ALA A 367 -9.12 13.22 -19.25
C ALA A 367 -9.18 11.74 -18.83
N VAL A 368 -8.37 11.32 -17.85
CA VAL A 368 -8.44 9.96 -17.28
C VAL A 368 -9.80 9.74 -16.62
N THR A 369 -10.22 10.70 -15.79
CA THR A 369 -11.52 10.68 -15.11
C THR A 369 -12.67 10.62 -16.11
N ASN A 370 -12.66 11.47 -17.12
CA ASN A 370 -13.71 11.55 -18.12
C ASN A 370 -13.85 10.26 -18.95
N LEU A 371 -12.74 9.61 -19.32
CA LEU A 371 -12.79 8.33 -20.02
C LEU A 371 -13.37 7.21 -19.16
N ARG A 372 -12.95 7.12 -17.88
CA ARG A 372 -13.52 6.13 -16.95
C ARG A 372 -15.02 6.36 -16.73
N LEU A 373 -15.42 7.61 -16.55
CA LEU A 373 -16.83 8.01 -16.42
C LEU A 373 -17.65 7.70 -17.69
N ALA A 374 -17.09 7.92 -18.88
CA ALA A 374 -17.74 7.57 -20.14
C ALA A 374 -17.97 6.05 -20.24
N GLY A 375 -16.96 5.24 -19.88
CA GLY A 375 -17.10 3.78 -19.82
C GLY A 375 -18.17 3.32 -18.81
N LEU A 376 -18.20 3.93 -17.62
CA LEU A 376 -19.21 3.60 -16.59
C LEU A 376 -20.64 3.98 -17.00
N ASN A 377 -20.81 5.02 -17.82
CA ASN A 377 -22.13 5.45 -18.29
C ASN A 377 -22.64 4.68 -19.51
N ASP A 378 -21.78 3.91 -20.19
CA ASP A 378 -22.16 3.09 -21.34
C ASP A 378 -22.76 1.75 -20.87
N PRO A 379 -24.07 1.47 -21.10
CA PRO A 379 -24.69 0.21 -20.72
C PRO A 379 -24.12 -1.03 -21.43
N ALA A 380 -23.40 -0.87 -22.54
CA ALA A 380 -22.69 -1.98 -23.16
C ALA A 380 -21.42 -2.38 -22.37
N ILE A 381 -20.85 -1.44 -21.62
CA ILE A 381 -19.64 -1.63 -20.82
C ILE A 381 -19.99 -1.94 -19.35
N ASN A 382 -20.99 -1.22 -18.81
CA ASN A 382 -21.51 -1.34 -17.45
C ASN A 382 -23.04 -1.62 -17.48
N PRO A 383 -23.46 -2.87 -17.79
CA PRO A 383 -24.87 -3.20 -18.02
C PRO A 383 -25.76 -3.05 -16.79
N ASP A 384 -25.20 -3.26 -15.60
CA ASP A 384 -25.90 -3.11 -14.32
C ASP A 384 -25.86 -1.68 -13.79
N LEU A 385 -25.11 -0.78 -14.46
CA LEU A 385 -24.97 0.63 -14.09
C LEU A 385 -24.52 0.81 -12.64
N VAL A 386 -23.52 0.01 -12.24
CA VAL A 386 -22.87 0.12 -10.92
C VAL A 386 -21.89 1.27 -10.95
N PHE A 387 -22.06 2.24 -10.06
CA PHE A 387 -21.25 3.46 -9.98
C PHE A 387 -20.45 3.50 -8.66
N PRO A 388 -19.32 4.23 -8.63
CA PRO A 388 -18.58 4.48 -7.41
C PRO A 388 -19.35 5.39 -6.45
N ASP A 389 -18.93 5.39 -5.19
CA ASP A 389 -19.36 6.35 -4.17
C ASP A 389 -18.36 7.52 -4.06
N ALA A 390 -17.09 7.25 -4.39
CA ALA A 390 -16.01 8.23 -4.33
C ALA A 390 -15.12 8.23 -5.58
N LEU A 391 -14.76 9.43 -6.02
CA LEU A 391 -13.66 9.68 -6.96
C LEU A 391 -12.38 9.89 -6.16
N ALA A 392 -11.34 9.11 -6.44
CA ALA A 392 -10.08 9.20 -5.70
C ALA A 392 -8.93 9.74 -6.56
N ILE A 393 -8.19 10.73 -6.07
CA ILE A 393 -7.05 11.37 -6.74
C ILE A 393 -5.75 11.23 -5.93
N ALA A 394 -4.61 11.61 -6.51
CA ALA A 394 -3.29 11.60 -5.85
C ALA A 394 -2.59 12.97 -5.94
N PRO A 395 -3.05 14.00 -5.20
CA PRO A 395 -2.57 15.36 -5.39
C PRO A 395 -1.24 15.58 -4.66
N TYR A 396 -0.11 15.30 -5.30
CA TYR A 396 1.20 15.62 -4.73
C TYR A 396 1.56 17.10 -4.93
N PHE A 397 2.17 17.73 -3.92
CA PHE A 397 2.91 18.96 -4.17
C PHE A 397 4.33 18.58 -4.60
N ALA A 398 4.56 18.64 -5.91
CA ALA A 398 5.70 18.02 -6.56
C ALA A 398 6.76 19.01 -7.05
N GLY A 399 8.01 18.54 -7.03
CA GLY A 399 9.16 19.19 -7.65
C GLY A 399 10.06 18.14 -8.28
N ASN A 400 9.70 17.69 -9.48
CA ASN A 400 10.48 16.72 -10.24
C ASN A 400 11.76 17.37 -10.77
N MET A 401 12.90 17.01 -10.17
CA MET A 401 14.21 17.55 -10.54
C MET A 401 14.82 16.69 -11.66
N THR A 402 15.09 17.31 -12.80
CA THR A 402 15.64 16.68 -14.00
C THR A 402 17.13 17.00 -14.17
N SER A 403 17.76 16.46 -15.21
CA SER A 403 19.14 16.84 -15.57
C SER A 403 19.29 18.34 -15.87
N ASN A 404 18.21 19.03 -16.25
CA ASN A 404 18.24 20.47 -16.52
C ASN A 404 18.35 21.30 -15.24
N ASP A 405 18.04 20.71 -14.09
CA ASP A 405 18.00 21.36 -12.78
C ASP A 405 19.31 21.18 -12.00
N ILE A 406 20.32 20.54 -12.61
CA ILE A 406 21.63 20.26 -11.99
C ILE A 406 22.81 20.85 -12.81
N PRO A 407 23.90 21.30 -12.17
CA PRO A 407 25.12 21.74 -12.85
C PRO A 407 25.79 20.67 -13.72
N PRO A 408 26.43 21.06 -14.84
CA PRO A 408 26.60 22.43 -15.33
C PRO A 408 25.43 22.94 -16.20
N ILE A 409 24.33 22.19 -16.35
CA ILE A 409 23.18 22.63 -17.17
C ILE A 409 22.43 23.77 -16.45
N ALA A 410 22.11 23.57 -15.17
CA ALA A 410 21.71 24.65 -14.28
C ALA A 410 22.94 25.42 -13.76
N PRO A 411 22.80 26.73 -13.46
CA PRO A 411 23.90 27.52 -12.89
C PRO A 411 24.32 27.06 -11.49
N ALA A 412 23.39 26.50 -10.71
CA ALA A 412 23.60 25.94 -9.37
C ALA A 412 22.47 24.94 -9.06
N TYR A 413 22.67 24.11 -8.02
CA TYR A 413 21.58 23.34 -7.42
C TYR A 413 20.62 24.29 -6.68
N PRO A 414 19.31 23.97 -6.59
CA PRO A 414 18.41 24.70 -5.70
C PRO A 414 18.90 24.59 -4.26
N THR A 415 18.79 25.66 -3.49
CA THR A 415 19.06 25.66 -2.06
C THR A 415 17.87 25.09 -1.28
N ILE A 416 18.13 24.63 -0.05
CA ILE A 416 17.06 24.19 0.87
C ILE A 416 16.04 25.32 1.11
N ASP A 417 16.52 26.56 1.24
CA ASP A 417 15.66 27.75 1.43
C ASP A 417 14.80 28.03 0.20
N GLU A 418 15.35 27.96 -1.02
CA GLU A 418 14.55 28.13 -2.25
C GLU A 418 13.47 27.05 -2.37
N ILE A 419 13.81 25.79 -2.04
CA ILE A 419 12.86 24.68 -2.06
C ILE A 419 11.72 24.93 -1.07
N LEU A 420 12.05 25.23 0.18
CA LEU A 420 11.05 25.33 1.24
C LEU A 420 10.28 26.64 1.18
N ASP A 421 10.92 27.78 0.91
CA ASP A 421 10.27 29.09 1.04
C ASP A 421 9.66 29.59 -0.27
N THR A 422 10.04 29.01 -1.42
CA THR A 422 9.51 29.42 -2.73
C THR A 422 8.85 28.24 -3.46
N HIS A 423 9.59 27.17 -3.75
CA HIS A 423 9.08 26.12 -4.63
C HIS A 423 7.92 25.35 -4.01
N MET A 424 8.03 24.90 -2.76
CA MET A 424 6.97 24.12 -2.09
C MET A 424 5.68 24.93 -1.90
N PRO A 425 5.69 26.19 -1.44
CA PRO A 425 4.49 27.03 -1.38
C PRO A 425 3.82 27.20 -2.75
N MET A 426 4.61 27.38 -3.82
CA MET A 426 4.07 27.42 -5.19
C MET A 426 3.44 26.09 -5.61
N ALA A 427 4.13 24.97 -5.35
CA ALA A 427 3.63 23.63 -5.68
C ALA A 427 2.34 23.29 -4.90
N ILE A 428 2.28 23.62 -3.61
CA ILE A 428 1.09 23.47 -2.77
C ILE A 428 -0.07 24.32 -3.31
N SER A 429 0.20 25.56 -3.73
CA SER A 429 -0.81 26.42 -4.35
C SER A 429 -1.33 25.86 -5.68
N ALA A 430 -0.47 25.19 -6.45
CA ALA A 430 -0.82 24.57 -7.73
C ALA A 430 -1.71 23.33 -7.59
N VAL A 431 -1.75 22.68 -6.43
CA VAL A 431 -2.67 21.57 -6.15
C VAL A 431 -4.14 22.03 -6.20
N ARG A 432 -4.43 23.24 -5.73
CA ARG A 432 -5.81 23.76 -5.62
C ARG A 432 -6.62 23.67 -6.92
N PRO A 433 -6.18 24.22 -8.07
CA PRO A 433 -6.93 24.11 -9.32
C PRO A 433 -7.11 22.66 -9.81
N GLU A 434 -6.15 21.76 -9.55
CA GLU A 434 -6.27 20.34 -9.91
C GLU A 434 -7.38 19.66 -9.11
N VAL A 435 -7.39 19.87 -7.79
CA VAL A 435 -8.44 19.36 -6.89
C VAL A 435 -9.80 19.93 -7.26
N GLN A 436 -9.90 21.23 -7.54
CA GLN A 436 -11.16 21.88 -7.97
C GLN A 436 -11.73 21.26 -9.25
N ALA A 437 -10.87 20.97 -10.24
CA ALA A 437 -11.31 20.38 -11.49
C ALA A 437 -11.89 18.97 -11.29
N GLN A 438 -11.28 18.17 -10.42
CA GLN A 438 -11.78 16.83 -10.09
C GLN A 438 -13.03 16.90 -9.21
N LYS A 439 -13.07 17.83 -8.25
CA LYS A 439 -14.23 18.08 -7.39
C LYS A 439 -15.47 18.44 -8.20
N ALA A 440 -15.33 19.27 -9.23
CA ALA A 440 -16.45 19.61 -10.10
C ALA A 440 -17.05 18.38 -10.82
N ILE A 441 -16.21 17.41 -11.20
CA ILE A 441 -16.67 16.15 -11.79
C ILE A 441 -17.39 15.31 -10.73
N ALA A 442 -16.78 15.13 -9.56
CA ALA A 442 -17.37 14.37 -8.45
C ALA A 442 -18.73 14.94 -8.02
N ASP A 443 -18.84 16.26 -7.86
CA ASP A 443 -20.08 16.96 -7.49
C ASP A 443 -21.18 16.79 -8.53
N THR A 444 -20.82 16.75 -9.81
CA THR A 444 -21.79 16.48 -10.88
C THR A 444 -22.40 15.09 -10.71
N GLN A 445 -21.61 14.10 -10.28
CA GLN A 445 -22.10 12.74 -10.05
C GLN A 445 -22.75 12.54 -8.67
N GLY A 446 -22.54 13.46 -7.74
CA GLY A 446 -22.89 13.27 -6.33
C GLY A 446 -21.90 12.39 -5.55
N TRP A 447 -20.69 12.20 -6.08
CA TRP A 447 -19.64 11.41 -5.44
C TRP A 447 -18.82 12.25 -4.47
N ASP A 448 -18.25 11.58 -3.48
CA ASP A 448 -17.22 12.18 -2.64
C ASP A 448 -15.91 12.33 -3.43
N LEU A 449 -15.16 13.41 -3.18
CA LEU A 449 -13.76 13.50 -3.62
C LEU A 449 -12.86 13.07 -2.46
N ILE A 450 -12.01 12.08 -2.70
CA ILE A 450 -11.02 11.57 -1.75
C ILE A 450 -9.62 11.54 -2.38
N CYS A 451 -8.58 11.41 -1.56
CA CYS A 451 -7.21 11.23 -2.01
C CYS A 451 -6.70 9.86 -1.58
N TYR A 452 -6.33 8.99 -2.52
CA TYR A 452 -5.77 7.66 -2.23
C TYR A 452 -4.31 7.71 -1.81
N GLU A 453 -3.63 8.81 -2.15
CA GLU A 453 -2.30 9.15 -1.70
C GLU A 453 -2.02 10.65 -1.90
N GLY A 454 -0.90 11.14 -1.38
CA GLY A 454 -0.41 12.49 -1.61
C GLY A 454 0.65 12.87 -0.59
N GLY A 455 1.02 14.15 -0.56
CA GLY A 455 2.12 14.69 0.23
C GLY A 455 3.23 15.27 -0.65
N GLN A 456 4.43 15.38 -0.08
CA GLN A 456 5.58 15.95 -0.80
C GLN A 456 6.10 14.98 -1.88
N HIS A 457 6.42 15.50 -3.07
CA HIS A 457 7.06 14.72 -4.14
C HIS A 457 8.23 15.50 -4.76
N TYR A 458 9.23 15.84 -3.93
CA TYR A 458 10.50 16.40 -4.38
C TYR A 458 11.52 15.27 -4.55
N VAL A 459 11.84 14.97 -5.80
CA VAL A 459 12.68 13.82 -6.16
C VAL A 459 13.44 14.09 -7.45
N GLY A 460 14.64 13.52 -7.58
CA GLY A 460 15.34 13.46 -8.85
C GLY A 460 14.66 12.45 -9.78
N ILE A 461 14.51 12.77 -11.07
CA ILE A 461 13.95 11.87 -12.08
C ILE A 461 14.90 11.68 -13.26
N GLY A 462 14.76 10.56 -13.97
CA GLY A 462 15.67 10.21 -15.08
C GLY A 462 17.11 10.10 -14.60
N ALA A 463 18.05 10.76 -15.30
CA ALA A 463 19.46 10.71 -14.92
C ALA A 463 19.77 11.45 -13.60
N ALA A 464 18.93 12.42 -13.20
CA ALA A 464 19.12 13.19 -11.96
C ALA A 464 18.96 12.34 -10.69
N VAL A 465 18.29 11.18 -10.78
CA VAL A 465 18.24 10.18 -9.69
C VAL A 465 19.64 9.80 -9.20
N ASN A 466 20.66 9.83 -10.08
CA ASN A 466 22.01 9.42 -9.72
C ASN A 466 22.90 10.57 -9.21
N ASP A 467 22.36 11.78 -9.08
CA ASP A 467 23.10 12.91 -8.54
C ASP A 467 23.05 12.92 -7.00
N ALA A 468 24.19 12.62 -6.38
CA ALA A 468 24.31 12.54 -4.93
C ALA A 468 24.18 13.92 -4.25
N THR A 469 24.57 15.01 -4.93
CA THR A 469 24.49 16.36 -4.38
C THR A 469 23.05 16.83 -4.33
N LEU A 470 22.32 16.63 -5.43
CA LEU A 470 20.88 16.87 -5.49
C LEU A 470 20.15 16.03 -4.43
N THR A 471 20.46 14.73 -4.34
CA THR A 471 19.86 13.85 -3.33
C THR A 471 20.08 14.39 -1.91
N ALA A 472 21.29 14.87 -1.60
CA ALA A 472 21.59 15.46 -0.29
C ALA A 472 20.79 16.75 -0.02
N VAL A 473 20.62 17.62 -1.03
CA VAL A 473 19.79 18.83 -0.94
C VAL A 473 18.33 18.46 -0.66
N LEU A 474 17.75 17.54 -1.43
CA LEU A 474 16.35 17.15 -1.29
C LEU A 474 16.09 16.46 0.05
N ASN A 475 17.02 15.60 0.50
CA ASN A 475 16.96 14.99 1.83
C ASN A 475 17.08 16.03 2.95
N GLY A 476 17.92 17.06 2.76
CA GLY A 476 18.03 18.19 3.68
C GLY A 476 16.71 18.96 3.80
N ALA A 477 16.05 19.24 2.67
CA ALA A 477 14.73 19.87 2.67
C ALA A 477 13.64 19.00 3.32
N ASN A 478 13.68 17.67 3.13
CA ASN A 478 12.77 16.72 3.78
C ASN A 478 12.87 16.77 5.32
N ARG A 479 14.08 16.97 5.84
CA ARG A 479 14.39 16.99 7.29
C ARG A 479 14.32 18.38 7.92
N ASP A 480 14.07 19.42 7.13
CA ASP A 480 13.99 20.78 7.66
C ASP A 480 12.70 20.99 8.47
N PRO A 481 12.75 21.67 9.63
CA PRO A 481 11.57 21.95 10.45
C PRO A 481 10.42 22.65 9.72
N ARG A 482 10.71 23.47 8.69
CA ARG A 482 9.68 24.15 7.88
C ARG A 482 8.77 23.18 7.12
N MET A 483 9.19 21.92 6.93
CA MET A 483 8.34 20.87 6.33
C MET A 483 7.04 20.67 7.12
N TYR A 484 7.06 20.91 8.43
CA TYR A 484 5.88 20.84 9.28
C TYR A 484 4.75 21.77 8.77
N ASP A 485 5.08 23.04 8.51
CA ASP A 485 4.10 24.03 8.03
C ASP A 485 3.66 23.78 6.58
N ARG A 486 4.51 23.14 5.77
CA ARG A 486 4.18 22.78 4.38
C ARG A 486 3.09 21.72 4.33
N TYR A 487 3.18 20.67 5.16
CA TYR A 487 2.14 19.67 5.24
C TYR A 487 0.82 20.24 5.79
N ARG A 488 0.87 21.10 6.82
CA ARG A 488 -0.35 21.73 7.36
C ARG A 488 -1.07 22.60 6.34
N THR A 489 -0.34 23.50 5.66
CA THR A 489 -0.91 24.34 4.58
C THR A 489 -1.52 23.48 3.47
N TYR A 490 -0.85 22.40 3.09
CA TYR A 490 -1.36 21.48 2.08
C TYR A 490 -2.67 20.79 2.50
N LEU A 491 -2.76 20.28 3.73
CA LEU A 491 -3.98 19.68 4.28
C LEU A 491 -5.13 20.69 4.39
N ASP A 492 -4.83 21.94 4.78
CA ASP A 492 -5.82 23.02 4.81
C ASP A 492 -6.41 23.26 3.42
N ILE A 493 -5.60 23.30 2.36
CA ILE A 493 -6.09 23.42 0.97
C ILE A 493 -7.01 22.25 0.60
N LEU A 494 -6.61 21.01 0.87
CA LEU A 494 -7.44 19.86 0.53
C LEU A 494 -8.81 19.93 1.23
N LYS A 495 -8.81 20.24 2.54
CA LYS A 495 -10.04 20.44 3.29
C LYS A 495 -10.87 21.58 2.70
N GLU A 496 -10.29 22.77 2.48
CA GLU A 496 -11.00 23.92 1.90
C GLU A 496 -11.69 23.61 0.56
N GLU A 497 -11.07 22.77 -0.28
CA GLU A 497 -11.61 22.39 -1.58
C GLU A 497 -12.61 21.21 -1.55
N GLY A 498 -13.02 20.76 -0.36
CA GLY A 498 -14.07 19.76 -0.21
C GLY A 498 -13.60 18.31 -0.36
N VAL A 499 -12.32 18.03 -0.11
CA VAL A 499 -11.84 16.65 0.03
C VAL A 499 -12.38 16.07 1.33
N SER A 500 -13.00 14.90 1.25
CA SER A 500 -13.64 14.22 2.38
C SER A 500 -12.73 13.20 3.09
N ALA A 501 -11.74 12.67 2.38
CA ALA A 501 -10.71 11.84 2.95
C ALA A 501 -9.36 12.03 2.23
N TYR A 502 -8.27 12.09 2.99
CA TYR A 502 -6.90 12.15 2.49
C TYR A 502 -6.07 11.02 3.09
N TYR A 503 -5.44 10.20 2.26
CA TYR A 503 -4.49 9.20 2.71
C TYR A 503 -3.07 9.67 2.39
N ASN A 504 -2.20 9.74 3.40
CA ASN A 504 -0.78 9.98 3.16
C ASN A 504 -0.16 8.78 2.42
N PHE A 505 0.78 9.01 1.48
CA PHE A 505 1.31 7.94 0.62
C PHE A 505 2.12 6.86 1.34
N SER A 506 2.91 7.20 2.36
CA SER A 506 3.79 6.23 2.99
C SER A 506 4.04 6.55 4.46
N ASN A 507 3.84 5.54 5.32
CA ASN A 507 4.06 5.66 6.75
C ASN A 507 5.54 5.77 7.13
N VAL A 508 6.30 4.67 6.96
CA VAL A 508 7.70 4.57 7.39
C VAL A 508 8.57 4.23 6.18
N TYR A 509 9.38 5.19 5.73
CA TYR A 509 10.33 5.02 4.63
C TYR A 509 11.43 6.10 4.68
N PRO A 510 12.72 5.73 4.65
CA PRO A 510 13.80 6.70 4.78
C PRO A 510 13.98 7.50 3.47
N PRO A 511 14.41 8.77 3.54
CA PRO A 511 14.67 9.58 2.37
C PRO A 511 15.90 9.06 1.62
N GLY A 512 15.82 9.06 0.29
CA GLY A 512 16.92 8.65 -0.56
C GLY A 512 16.79 9.16 -1.98
N ARG A 513 17.70 8.70 -2.84
CA ARG A 513 17.69 9.07 -4.26
C ARG A 513 16.39 8.70 -5.00
N TYR A 514 15.66 7.74 -4.45
CA TYR A 514 14.40 7.27 -5.00
C TYR A 514 13.18 8.03 -4.47
N GLY A 515 13.36 9.01 -3.58
CA GLY A 515 12.29 9.83 -3.01
C GLY A 515 12.32 9.83 -1.48
N SER A 516 11.44 10.64 -0.90
CA SER A 516 11.40 10.95 0.54
C SER A 516 9.97 10.97 1.09
N TRP A 517 9.15 9.97 0.74
CA TRP A 517 7.72 10.05 1.04
C TRP A 517 7.34 9.66 2.46
N GLY A 518 8.04 8.72 3.10
CA GLY A 518 7.73 8.24 4.44
C GLY A 518 7.60 9.38 5.45
N ILE A 519 6.46 9.48 6.14
CA ILE A 519 6.23 10.53 7.15
C ILE A 519 7.07 10.30 8.41
N LEU A 520 7.50 9.05 8.61
CA LEU A 520 8.57 8.61 9.49
C LEU A 520 9.71 8.03 8.63
N GLU A 521 10.96 8.26 9.02
CA GLU A 521 12.12 7.63 8.36
C GLU A 521 12.39 6.21 8.90
N TYR A 522 12.05 5.98 10.17
CA TYR A 522 12.13 4.71 10.88
C TYR A 522 11.10 4.71 12.04
N GLN A 523 10.65 3.53 12.47
CA GLN A 523 9.43 3.41 13.29
C GLN A 523 9.51 4.11 14.67
N ASP A 524 10.66 4.05 15.33
CA ASP A 524 10.94 4.70 16.61
C ASP A 524 11.59 6.08 16.47
N GLN A 525 11.45 6.73 15.31
CA GLN A 525 11.90 8.12 15.14
C GLN A 525 11.29 9.02 16.24
N PRO A 526 12.11 9.85 16.91
CA PRO A 526 11.61 10.85 17.85
C PRO A 526 10.59 11.78 17.17
N ILE A 527 9.44 12.01 17.80
CA ILE A 527 8.32 12.74 17.18
C ILE A 527 8.67 14.20 16.93
N GLU A 528 9.52 14.78 17.76
CA GLU A 528 10.06 16.13 17.62
C GLU A 528 10.89 16.33 16.33
N GLU A 529 11.51 15.26 15.84
CA GLU A 529 12.29 15.21 14.58
C GLU A 529 11.45 14.74 13.39
N ALA A 530 10.33 14.04 13.63
CA ALA A 530 9.43 13.54 12.59
C ALA A 530 8.47 14.62 12.08
N HIS A 531 8.99 15.68 11.47
CA HIS A 531 8.21 16.89 11.13
C HIS A 531 6.96 16.63 10.29
N LYS A 532 6.99 15.68 9.34
CA LYS A 532 5.82 15.30 8.52
C LYS A 532 4.76 14.55 9.33
N TYR A 533 5.18 13.55 10.11
CA TYR A 533 4.27 12.82 11.00
C TYR A 533 3.62 13.77 12.01
N ARG A 534 4.42 14.62 12.68
CA ARG A 534 3.94 15.62 13.64
C ARG A 534 2.94 16.60 13.00
N ALA A 535 3.22 17.08 11.79
CA ALA A 535 2.30 17.98 11.09
C ALA A 535 0.93 17.37 10.85
N ILE A 536 0.88 16.08 10.47
CA ILE A 536 -0.37 15.40 10.19
C ILE A 536 -1.15 15.15 11.48
N ILE A 537 -0.52 14.62 12.55
CA ILE A 537 -1.22 14.34 13.81
C ILE A 537 -1.75 15.62 14.47
N ASP A 538 -0.95 16.70 14.48
CA ASP A 538 -1.36 17.99 15.05
C ASP A 538 -2.45 18.65 14.19
N TRP A 539 -2.53 18.32 12.90
CA TRP A 539 -3.61 18.79 12.03
C TRP A 539 -4.91 18.02 12.30
N ILE A 540 -4.84 16.69 12.47
CA ILE A 540 -5.98 15.83 12.83
C ILE A 540 -6.60 16.31 14.15
N GLN A 541 -5.79 16.54 15.18
CA GLN A 541 -6.25 17.03 16.48
C GLN A 541 -6.93 18.41 16.40
N ALA A 542 -6.43 19.29 15.52
CA ALA A 542 -7.02 20.61 15.30
C ALA A 542 -8.29 20.58 14.43
N ASN A 543 -8.57 19.45 13.77
CA ASN A 543 -9.68 19.26 12.83
C ASN A 543 -10.42 17.94 13.12
N PRO A 544 -10.95 17.73 14.33
CA PRO A 544 -11.57 16.47 14.71
C PRO A 544 -12.77 16.19 13.79
N THR A 545 -12.82 14.97 13.26
CA THR A 545 -13.99 14.43 12.56
C THR A 545 -14.90 13.74 13.59
N GLY A 546 -16.18 13.58 13.30
CA GLY A 546 -17.11 12.87 14.22
C GLY A 546 -16.79 11.39 14.46
N VAL A 547 -15.64 10.88 13.97
CA VAL A 547 -15.12 9.54 14.23
C VAL A 547 -14.58 9.53 15.66
N THR A 548 -15.28 8.80 16.53
CA THR A 548 -15.08 8.78 17.99
C THR A 548 -13.64 8.45 18.40
N GLU A 549 -13.13 9.23 19.36
CA GLU A 549 -11.99 8.86 20.19
C GLU A 549 -12.15 7.42 20.70
N VAL A 550 -11.09 6.62 20.61
CA VAL A 550 -10.99 5.35 21.34
C VAL A 550 -11.01 5.70 22.83
N PRO A 551 -12.01 5.26 23.62
CA PRO A 551 -12.09 5.62 25.04
C PRO A 551 -10.83 5.17 25.81
N GLY A 552 -10.15 6.11 26.47
CA GLY A 552 -9.11 5.79 27.47
C GLY A 552 -7.68 6.26 27.18
N TRP A 553 -7.43 7.22 26.29
CA TRP A 553 -6.07 7.73 26.05
C TRP A 553 -5.99 9.24 25.92
N GLU A 554 -5.18 9.87 26.76
CA GLU A 554 -4.76 11.27 26.63
C GLU A 554 -3.46 11.30 25.80
N PHE A 555 -3.36 12.18 24.81
CA PHE A 555 -2.13 12.40 24.04
C PHE A 555 -1.01 12.86 24.99
N TYR A 556 0.10 12.11 25.07
CA TYR A 556 1.31 12.51 25.81
C TYR A 556 2.20 13.46 25.00
#